data_AF-A0A380ZHN1-F1
#
_entry.id   AF-A0A380ZHN1-F1
#
_cell.length_a   1.000
_cell.length_b   1.000
_cell.length_c   1.000
_cell.angle_alpha   90.00
_cell.angle_beta   90.00
_cell.angle_gamma   90.00
#
_symmetry.space_group_name_H-M   'P 1'
#
loop_
_entity.id
_entity.type
_entity.pdbx_description
1 polymer ?
#
loop_
_entity_poly.entity_id
_entity_poly.type
_entity_poly.pdbx_seq_one_letter_code
_entity_poly.pdbx_strand_id
1 'polypeptide(L)'
;MSMKHGASAFGHRAYATSRKSLSIEFYSRAKVETGVALGAHSIVYISKGIVGYSPLLQYIKESEKPQWKSTLGTVSMNDFSEQKNRQIVGVASGRNFSFDC
;
A
#
# COMPACT_ATOMS: atom_id res chain seq x y z
N MET A 1 -7.48 13.66 -16.22
CA MET A 1 -8.03 12.93 -15.05
C MET A 1 -7.81 13.81 -13.83
N SER A 2 -8.87 14.18 -13.11
CA SER A 2 -8.76 15.13 -11.98
C SER A 2 -8.38 14.41 -10.69
N MET A 3 -7.50 15.01 -9.88
CA MET A 3 -7.13 14.54 -8.55
C MET A 3 -8.32 14.65 -7.61
N LYS A 4 -8.51 13.66 -6.73
CA LYS A 4 -9.53 13.72 -5.67
C LYS A 4 -9.00 14.51 -4.47
N HIS A 5 -9.90 14.92 -3.58
CA HIS A 5 -9.57 15.67 -2.38
C HIS A 5 -8.42 15.02 -1.59
N GLY A 6 -7.38 15.80 -1.28
CA GLY A 6 -6.20 15.37 -0.53
C GLY A 6 -5.25 14.44 -1.28
N ALA A 7 -5.48 14.18 -2.57
CA ALA A 7 -4.57 13.36 -3.37
C ALA A 7 -3.31 14.15 -3.77
N SER A 8 -2.17 13.46 -3.81
CA SER A 8 -0.89 14.02 -4.25
C SER A 8 -0.22 13.09 -5.25
N ALA A 9 0.24 13.63 -6.38
CA ALA A 9 1.05 12.87 -7.32
C ALA A 9 2.32 13.62 -7.72
N PHE A 10 3.45 12.91 -7.74
CA PHE A 10 4.76 13.44 -8.11
C PHE A 10 5.41 12.53 -9.15
N GLY A 11 5.78 13.07 -10.31
CA GLY A 11 6.43 12.34 -11.39
C GLY A 11 5.63 12.29 -12.70
N HIS A 12 6.33 12.03 -13.82
CA HIS A 12 5.69 11.97 -15.14
C HIS A 12 4.71 10.81 -15.22
N ARG A 13 3.43 11.10 -15.55
CA ARG A 13 2.35 10.11 -15.57
C ARG A 13 2.13 9.41 -14.22
N ALA A 14 2.42 10.07 -13.10
CA ALA A 14 1.93 9.64 -11.79
C ALA A 14 0.43 9.95 -11.65
N TYR A 15 -0.36 9.02 -11.14
CA TYR A 15 -1.82 9.19 -11.01
C TYR A 15 -2.30 8.85 -9.59
N ALA A 16 -2.60 9.88 -8.81
CA ALA A 16 -3.33 9.77 -7.54
C ALA A 16 -4.81 10.10 -7.77
N THR A 17 -5.64 9.08 -8.00
CA THR A 17 -7.03 9.24 -8.49
C THR A 17 -8.09 9.07 -7.41
N SER A 18 -7.68 8.78 -6.18
CA SER A 18 -8.56 8.47 -5.06
C SER A 18 -8.31 9.43 -3.90
N ARG A 19 -9.30 9.57 -3.00
CA ARG A 19 -9.20 10.53 -1.89
C ARG A 19 -7.97 10.23 -1.04
N LYS A 20 -7.22 11.28 -0.66
CA LYS A 20 -6.05 11.17 0.21
C LYS A 20 -4.98 10.19 -0.28
N SER A 21 -4.94 9.87 -1.57
CA SER A 21 -3.97 8.91 -2.11
C SER A 21 -2.67 9.58 -2.53
N LEU A 22 -1.58 8.82 -2.52
CA LEU A 22 -0.25 9.30 -2.87
C LEU A 22 0.34 8.45 -3.99
N SER A 23 0.82 9.09 -5.06
CA SER A 23 1.46 8.41 -6.19
C SER A 23 2.82 9.05 -6.50
N ILE A 24 3.89 8.28 -6.42
CA ILE A 24 5.26 8.77 -6.60
C ILE A 24 5.94 8.03 -7.75
N GLU A 25 6.60 8.80 -8.60
CA GLU A 25 7.42 8.39 -9.75
C GLU A 25 6.64 8.01 -11.01
N PHE A 26 7.39 7.68 -12.07
CA PHE A 26 6.93 7.44 -13.43
C PHE A 26 5.84 6.38 -13.48
N TYR A 27 4.68 6.68 -14.08
CA TYR A 27 3.60 5.70 -14.30
C TYR A 27 3.00 5.05 -13.03
N SER A 28 3.31 5.55 -11.84
CA SER A 28 2.70 5.09 -10.59
C SER A 28 1.20 5.39 -10.55
N ARG A 29 0.40 4.55 -9.88
CA ARG A 29 -1.06 4.70 -9.79
C ARG A 29 -1.62 4.33 -8.42
N ALA A 30 -2.07 5.32 -7.67
CA ALA A 30 -2.77 5.14 -6.41
C ALA A 30 -4.30 5.22 -6.61
N LYS A 31 -4.91 4.06 -6.87
CA LYS A 31 -6.33 3.91 -7.23
C LYS A 31 -7.26 3.72 -6.02
N VAL A 32 -6.72 3.63 -4.82
CA VAL A 32 -7.46 3.33 -3.57
C VAL A 32 -7.41 4.54 -2.64
N GLU A 33 -8.51 4.81 -1.92
CA GLU A 33 -8.55 5.87 -0.89
C GLU A 33 -7.46 5.61 0.16
N THR A 34 -6.69 6.64 0.52
CA THR A 34 -5.55 6.56 1.45
C THR A 34 -4.42 5.60 1.02
N GLY A 35 -4.45 5.07 -0.21
CA GLY A 35 -3.42 4.19 -0.75
C GLY A 35 -2.17 4.95 -1.23
N VAL A 36 -1.02 4.28 -1.18
CA VAL A 36 0.27 4.84 -1.58
C VAL A 36 0.92 3.97 -2.66
N ALA A 37 1.08 4.51 -3.87
CA ALA A 37 1.91 3.91 -4.92
C ALA A 37 3.32 4.50 -4.83
N LEU A 38 4.30 3.67 -4.44
CA LEU A 38 5.68 4.09 -4.23
C LEU A 38 6.62 3.43 -5.26
N GLY A 39 6.97 4.22 -6.27
CA GLY A 39 7.95 3.85 -7.28
C GLY A 39 7.35 3.71 -8.68
N ALA A 40 8.23 3.69 -9.69
CA ALA A 40 7.85 3.63 -11.08
C ALA A 40 6.97 2.41 -11.37
N HIS A 41 5.86 2.60 -12.09
CA HIS A 41 4.88 1.56 -12.39
C HIS A 41 4.17 0.94 -11.18
N SER A 42 4.38 1.40 -9.94
CA SER A 42 3.67 0.82 -8.79
C SER A 42 2.17 1.11 -8.85
N ILE A 43 1.34 0.11 -8.54
CA ILE A 43 -0.12 0.24 -8.56
C ILE A 43 -0.73 -0.27 -7.27
N VAL A 44 -1.61 0.53 -6.68
CA VAL A 44 -2.38 0.16 -5.49
C VAL A 44 -3.73 -0.42 -5.91
N TYR A 45 -4.00 -1.65 -5.47
CA TYR A 45 -5.27 -2.36 -5.72
C TYR A 45 -6.02 -2.77 -4.45
N ILE A 46 -5.31 -2.92 -3.33
CA ILE A 46 -5.89 -3.46 -2.09
C ILE A 46 -6.40 -2.32 -1.21
N SER A 47 -7.70 -2.34 -0.92
CA SER A 47 -8.38 -1.38 -0.06
C SER A 47 -8.19 -1.67 1.42
N LYS A 48 -8.67 -0.76 2.28
CA LYS A 48 -8.79 -0.98 3.71
C LYS A 48 -9.73 -2.14 4.02
N GLY A 49 -9.54 -2.77 5.18
CA GLY A 49 -10.40 -3.83 5.71
C GLY A 49 -10.15 -5.20 5.13
N ILE A 50 -9.21 -5.33 4.19
CA ILE A 50 -8.78 -6.61 3.64
C ILE A 50 -7.79 -7.26 4.60
N VAL A 51 -8.04 -8.51 4.94
CA VAL A 51 -7.20 -9.30 5.86
C VAL A 51 -5.94 -9.76 5.13
N GLY A 52 -4.79 -9.59 5.77
CA GLY A 52 -3.47 -9.96 5.27
C GLY A 52 -3.11 -11.43 5.54
N TYR A 53 -2.09 -11.90 4.82
CA TYR A 53 -1.52 -13.23 5.00
C TYR A 53 -0.67 -13.30 6.27
N SER A 54 -0.79 -14.38 7.04
CA SER A 54 0.07 -14.68 8.19
C SER A 54 1.22 -15.60 7.77
N PRO A 55 2.49 -15.13 7.72
CA PRO A 55 3.61 -15.97 7.33
C PRO A 55 3.89 -17.12 8.29
N LEU A 56 3.61 -16.92 9.59
CA LEU A 56 3.80 -17.94 10.61
C LEU A 56 2.87 -19.13 10.41
N LEU A 57 1.60 -18.83 10.07
CA LEU A 57 0.56 -19.86 9.95
C LEU A 57 0.35 -20.31 8.50
N GLN A 58 0.93 -19.58 7.55
CA GLN A 58 0.83 -19.82 6.12
C GLN A 58 -0.59 -19.74 5.53
N TYR A 59 -1.50 -19.00 6.18
CA TYR A 59 -2.86 -18.75 5.68
C TYR A 59 -3.35 -17.33 6.01
N ILE A 60 -4.48 -16.93 5.42
CA ILE A 60 -5.16 -15.67 5.75
C ILE A 60 -5.86 -15.83 7.09
N LYS A 61 -5.31 -15.22 8.14
CA LYS A 61 -5.89 -15.34 9.48
C LYS A 61 -7.00 -14.30 9.65
N GLU A 62 -8.25 -14.75 9.76
CA GLU A 62 -9.33 -13.90 10.23
C GLU A 62 -8.93 -13.28 11.58
N SER A 63 -8.67 -11.98 11.54
CA SER A 63 -8.22 -11.21 12.68
C SER A 63 -8.66 -9.78 12.51
N GLU A 64 -9.34 -9.25 13.52
CA GLU A 64 -9.65 -7.83 13.61
C GLU A 64 -8.48 -7.02 14.18
N LYS A 65 -7.34 -7.66 14.46
CA LYS A 65 -6.16 -6.98 14.98
C LYS A 65 -5.53 -6.12 13.87
N PRO A 66 -5.14 -4.87 14.18
CA PRO A 66 -4.66 -3.92 13.17
C PRO A 66 -3.36 -4.34 12.48
N GLN A 67 -2.59 -5.27 13.07
CA GLN A 67 -1.41 -5.86 12.43
C GLN A 67 -1.76 -6.70 11.19
N TRP A 68 -2.99 -7.22 11.10
CA TRP A 68 -3.43 -8.13 10.04
C TRP A 68 -4.54 -7.55 9.16
N LYS A 69 -5.32 -6.59 9.65
CA LYS A 69 -6.42 -5.96 8.89
C LYS A 69 -6.27 -4.45 8.93
N SER A 70 -5.87 -3.87 7.81
CA SER A 70 -5.61 -2.42 7.73
C SER A 70 -6.91 -1.62 7.81
N THR A 71 -6.87 -0.44 8.45
CA THR A 71 -7.99 0.53 8.44
C THR A 71 -7.85 1.57 7.32
N LEU A 72 -6.70 1.57 6.63
CA LEU A 72 -6.34 2.44 5.52
C LEU A 72 -5.95 1.62 4.29
N GLY A 73 -5.91 2.30 3.13
CA GLY A 73 -5.44 1.74 1.87
C GLY A 73 -3.98 1.29 1.95
N THR A 74 -3.61 0.34 1.09
CA THR A 74 -2.28 -0.26 1.12
C THR A 74 -1.18 0.64 0.57
N VAL A 75 0.06 0.37 0.99
CA VAL A 75 1.27 0.85 0.33
C VAL A 75 1.69 -0.23 -0.67
N SER A 76 1.73 0.12 -1.96
CA SER A 76 2.21 -0.75 -3.03
C SER A 76 3.52 -0.23 -3.60
N MET A 77 4.47 -1.13 -3.78
CA MET A 77 5.75 -0.88 -4.47
C MET A 77 5.87 -1.73 -5.74
N ASN A 78 4.77 -2.33 -6.20
CA ASN A 78 4.78 -3.31 -7.28
C ASN A 78 3.63 -3.11 -8.25
N ASP A 79 3.67 -3.87 -9.35
CA ASP A 79 2.54 -4.14 -10.24
C ASP A 79 2.45 -5.66 -10.39
N PHE A 80 1.49 -6.25 -9.67
CA PHE A 80 1.30 -7.71 -9.67
C PHE A 80 0.90 -8.23 -11.06
N SER A 81 0.05 -7.50 -11.78
CA SER A 81 -0.39 -7.88 -13.13
C SER A 81 0.78 -7.94 -14.13
N GLU A 82 1.77 -7.09 -13.94
CA GLU A 82 2.94 -6.98 -14.83
C GLU A 82 4.20 -7.62 -14.22
N GLN A 83 4.06 -8.36 -13.12
CA GLN A 83 5.16 -9.03 -12.40
C GLN A 83 6.32 -8.10 -11.98
N LYS A 84 6.07 -6.80 -11.84
CA LYS A 84 7.08 -5.81 -11.45
C LYS A 84 7.13 -5.68 -9.95
N ASN A 85 8.07 -6.36 -9.30
CA ASN A 85 8.25 -6.31 -7.86
C ASN A 85 9.52 -5.57 -7.47
N ARG A 86 9.54 -5.06 -6.24
CA ARG A 86 10.71 -4.44 -5.61
C ARG A 86 11.01 -5.17 -4.32
N GLN A 87 12.29 -5.36 -4.05
CA GLN A 87 12.75 -5.74 -2.72
C GLN A 87 12.80 -4.50 -1.82
N ILE A 88 12.50 -4.67 -0.54
CA ILE A 88 12.88 -3.71 0.49
C ILE A 88 14.14 -4.26 1.16
N VAL A 89 15.25 -3.55 1.05
CA VAL A 89 16.55 -3.95 1.60
C VAL A 89 16.98 -3.00 2.70
N GLY A 90 17.87 -3.44 3.59
CA GLY A 90 18.35 -2.62 4.72
C GLY A 90 17.30 -2.38 5.82
N VAL A 91 16.29 -3.23 5.93
CA VAL A 91 15.26 -3.13 6.98
C VAL A 91 15.87 -3.61 8.31
N ALA A 92 15.93 -2.72 9.29
CA ALA A 92 16.34 -3.07 10.65
C ALA A 92 15.35 -4.05 11.31
N SER A 93 15.83 -4.80 12.31
CA SER A 93 14.99 -5.76 13.03
C SER A 93 13.76 -5.08 13.66
N GLY A 94 12.60 -5.70 13.52
CA GLY A 94 11.36 -5.23 14.14
C GLY A 94 11.34 -5.51 15.65
N ARG A 95 10.52 -4.75 16.38
CA ARG A 95 10.18 -5.02 17.79
C ARG A 95 8.71 -5.40 17.91
N ASN A 96 8.36 -6.09 19.00
CA ASN A 96 6.95 -6.32 19.32
C ASN A 96 6.23 -5.00 19.54
N PHE A 97 5.02 -4.92 19.00
CA PHE A 97 4.10 -3.81 19.21
C PHE A 97 2.96 -4.31 20.11
N SER A 98 3.15 -4.21 21.43
CA SER A 98 2.07 -4.31 22.42
C SER A 98 1.59 -2.91 22.78
N PHE A 99 0.27 -2.71 22.80
CA PHE A 99 -0.33 -1.59 23.52
C PHE A 99 -0.42 -2.00 24.99
N ASP A 100 0.70 -1.92 25.71
CA ASP A 100 0.62 -1.88 27.17
C ASP A 100 0.39 -0.42 27.53
N CYS A 101 -0.87 -0.08 27.78
CA CYS A 101 -1.29 1.15 28.44
C CYS A 101 -1.08 0.99 29.95
#